data_AF-A0A914C0X7-F1
#
_entry.id   AF-A0A914C0X7-F1
#
_cell.length_a   1.000
_cell.length_b   1.000
_cell.length_c   1.000
_cell.angle_alpha   90.00
_cell.angle_beta   90.00
_cell.angle_gamma   90.00
#
_symmetry.space_group_name_H-M   'P 1'
#
loop_
_entity.id
_entity.type
_entity.pdbx_description
1 polymer ?
#
loop_
_entity_poly.entity_id
_entity_poly.type
_entity_poly.pdbx_seq_one_letter_code
_entity_poly.pdbx_strand_id
1 'polypeptide(L)'
;MRAPLYIILGIYHMFDYTAYVFVKRLHLPWWAEGPAVGLGAVMLDMPYDIMGIKLLWWTWHDTDPNIYDRMYWVPWNSYYFHASFACSFVWILNFTRKIFVDDVYDWKKFGREFFCAFLAGTLAFWFGSLQFALIYHPAHDIFGVHSEITTCVFLGIYAVIVWIADRHNKRPEARAGNTYWFDELALAVATHYLFYMVLVLVADPVNIVAEGLHQPIGPCNITQKVQTPTGLILEKKKFLCLNDYDEKYFDFHCLPKSHELRYKDGDEPLEWYAACGTKFDNRAEYVFIIWSICILFGTIFFQMAARSGPTPRVFRIVYRSPYRSGDRKKLASEEEELLDDSYKQIERSPNADVRARHVQTGSAKKSTSSPIDRGSEKSQKSAQKKKAS
;
A
#
# COMPACT_ATOMS: atom_id res chain seq x y z
N MET A 1 5.87 -14.02 -20.09
CA MET A 1 5.95 -12.59 -19.76
C MET A 1 7.40 -12.23 -19.47
N ARG A 2 7.97 -11.28 -20.20
CA ARG A 2 9.18 -10.57 -19.73
C ARG A 2 8.69 -9.26 -19.13
N ALA A 3 8.66 -9.18 -17.80
CA ALA A 3 8.39 -7.92 -17.14
C ALA A 3 9.59 -6.98 -17.38
N PRO A 4 9.37 -5.72 -17.78
CA PRO A 4 10.46 -4.75 -17.89
C PRO A 4 11.29 -4.71 -16.61
N LEU A 5 12.61 -4.56 -16.73
CA LEU A 5 13.52 -4.59 -15.58
C LEU A 5 13.15 -3.53 -14.51
N TYR A 6 12.61 -2.38 -14.95
CA TYR A 6 12.16 -1.32 -14.05
C TYR A 6 10.96 -1.74 -13.19
N ILE A 7 10.12 -2.67 -13.67
CA ILE A 7 9.03 -3.24 -12.90
C ILE A 7 9.58 -4.18 -11.83
N ILE A 8 10.52 -5.06 -12.23
CA ILE A 8 11.11 -6.06 -11.33
C ILE A 8 11.99 -5.42 -10.26
N LEU A 9 12.83 -4.44 -10.60
CA LEU A 9 13.85 -3.90 -9.70
C LEU A 9 13.55 -2.49 -9.18
N GLY A 10 12.47 -1.86 -9.64
CA GLY A 10 12.23 -0.44 -9.39
C GLY A 10 10.87 -0.16 -8.77
N ILE A 11 9.84 -0.11 -9.61
CA ILE A 11 8.62 0.66 -9.31
C ILE A 11 7.83 0.11 -8.12
N TYR A 12 7.58 -1.21 -8.08
CA TYR A 12 6.82 -1.82 -6.99
C TYR A 12 7.59 -1.84 -5.67
N HIS A 13 8.92 -2.00 -5.72
CA HIS A 13 9.76 -1.86 -4.54
C HIS A 13 9.70 -0.44 -3.97
N MET A 14 9.68 0.57 -4.85
CA MET A 14 9.50 1.97 -4.47
C MET A 14 8.12 2.20 -3.85
N PHE A 15 7.04 1.67 -4.43
CA PHE A 15 5.69 1.83 -3.90
C PHE A 15 5.53 1.18 -2.52
N ASP A 16 5.91 -0.08 -2.39
CA ASP A 16 5.79 -0.83 -1.14
C ASP A 16 6.66 -0.22 -0.03
N TYR A 17 7.90 0.14 -0.35
CA TYR A 17 8.80 0.77 0.62
C TYR A 17 8.29 2.14 1.06
N THR A 18 7.87 2.98 0.12
CA THR A 18 7.33 4.31 0.41
C THR A 18 6.08 4.16 1.29
N ALA A 19 5.12 3.34 0.88
CA ALA A 19 3.92 3.06 1.66
C ALA A 19 4.26 2.55 3.07
N TYR A 20 5.21 1.62 3.20
CA TYR A 20 5.69 1.11 4.48
C TYR A 20 6.21 2.21 5.41
N VAL A 21 7.08 3.10 4.92
CA VAL A 21 7.66 4.17 5.74
C VAL A 21 6.60 5.18 6.19
N PHE A 22 5.69 5.57 5.30
CA PHE A 22 4.59 6.47 5.67
C PHE A 22 3.65 5.84 6.69
N VAL A 23 3.31 4.56 6.53
CA VAL A 23 2.47 3.83 7.50
C VAL A 23 3.16 3.67 8.85
N LYS A 24 4.49 3.49 8.88
CA LYS A 24 5.23 3.45 10.16
C LYS A 24 5.09 4.73 10.98
N ARG A 25 4.89 5.90 10.34
CA ARG A 25 4.59 7.17 11.03
C ARG A 25 3.25 7.19 11.74
N LEU A 26 2.31 6.32 11.35
CA LEU A 26 1.02 6.17 12.04
C LEU A 26 1.14 5.38 13.35
N HIS A 27 2.28 4.71 13.60
CA HIS A 27 2.51 3.85 14.77
C HIS A 27 1.37 2.85 15.02
N LEU A 28 0.81 2.29 13.95
CA LEU A 28 -0.27 1.31 14.02
C LEU A 28 0.19 0.01 14.72
N PRO A 29 -0.74 -0.76 15.32
CA PRO A 29 -0.44 -2.10 15.78
C PRO A 29 -0.13 -3.04 14.60
N TRP A 30 0.62 -4.11 14.88
CA TRP A 30 1.15 -5.03 13.86
C TRP A 30 0.08 -5.62 12.92
N TRP A 31 -1.14 -5.86 13.42
CA TRP A 31 -2.24 -6.42 12.64
C TRP A 31 -2.86 -5.43 11.65
N ALA A 32 -2.74 -4.13 11.89
CA ALA A 32 -3.27 -3.09 11.00
C ALA A 32 -2.21 -2.51 10.06
N GLU A 33 -0.93 -2.71 10.38
CA GLU A 33 0.19 -2.18 9.61
C GLU A 33 0.20 -2.75 8.17
N GLY A 34 0.09 -4.07 8.02
CA GLY A 34 0.03 -4.71 6.69
C GLY A 34 -1.09 -4.15 5.80
N PRO A 35 -2.36 -4.15 6.26
CA PRO A 35 -3.47 -3.57 5.51
C PRO A 35 -3.27 -2.10 5.13
N ALA A 36 -2.70 -1.29 6.03
CA ALA A 36 -2.38 0.11 5.72
C ALA A 36 -1.32 0.24 4.62
N VAL A 37 -0.28 -0.61 4.63
CA VAL A 37 0.73 -0.62 3.56
C VAL A 37 0.12 -1.09 2.24
N GLY A 38 -0.74 -2.10 2.26
CA GLY A 38 -1.47 -2.55 1.07
C GLY A 38 -2.30 -1.44 0.43
N LEU A 39 -3.03 -0.67 1.24
CA LEU A 39 -3.76 0.51 0.76
C LEU A 39 -2.82 1.58 0.21
N GLY A 40 -1.73 1.88 0.91
CA GLY A 40 -0.73 2.85 0.46
C GLY A 40 -0.06 2.47 -0.86
N ALA A 41 0.21 1.18 -1.07
CA ALA A 41 0.76 0.67 -2.33
C ALA A 41 -0.22 0.91 -3.49
N VAL A 42 -1.49 0.54 -3.31
CA VAL A 42 -2.54 0.80 -4.34
C VAL A 42 -2.72 2.29 -4.62
N MET A 43 -2.62 3.14 -3.60
CA MET A 43 -2.71 4.60 -3.78
C MET A 43 -1.57 5.17 -4.64
N LEU A 44 -0.37 4.59 -4.57
CA LEU A 44 0.76 4.99 -5.43
C LEU A 44 0.62 4.40 -6.84
N ASP A 45 0.13 3.18 -6.92
CA ASP A 45 0.05 2.38 -8.14
C ASP A 45 -1.08 2.82 -9.10
N MET A 46 -2.24 3.22 -8.57
CA MET A 46 -3.43 3.53 -9.38
C MET A 46 -3.22 4.53 -10.54
N PRO A 47 -2.60 5.72 -10.36
CA PRO A 47 -2.36 6.62 -11.49
C PRO A 47 -1.31 6.08 -12.48
N TYR A 48 -0.34 5.28 -11.98
CA TYR A 48 0.64 4.59 -12.82
C TYR A 48 -0.05 3.55 -13.71
N ASP A 49 -0.95 2.76 -13.15
CA ASP A 49 -1.65 1.70 -13.87
C ASP A 49 -2.56 2.25 -14.98
N ILE A 50 -3.39 3.24 -14.65
CA ILE A 50 -4.32 3.86 -15.61
C ILE A 50 -3.56 4.51 -16.78
N MET A 51 -2.51 5.28 -16.48
CA MET A 51 -1.72 5.95 -17.52
C MET A 51 -0.83 4.97 -18.28
N GLY A 52 -0.27 3.97 -17.61
CA GLY A 52 0.63 3.00 -18.22
C GLY A 52 -0.05 2.18 -19.31
N ILE A 53 -1.28 1.71 -19.07
CA ILE A 53 -2.04 0.99 -20.10
C ILE A 53 -2.41 1.95 -21.23
N LYS A 54 -2.91 3.16 -20.91
CA LYS A 54 -3.32 4.11 -21.94
C LYS A 54 -2.15 4.57 -22.83
N LEU A 55 -0.93 4.58 -22.29
CA LEU A 55 0.31 4.91 -23.00
C LEU A 55 1.11 3.67 -23.42
N LEU A 56 0.48 2.48 -23.44
CA LEU A 56 1.08 1.21 -23.91
C LEU A 56 2.43 0.84 -23.26
N TRP A 57 2.64 1.20 -22.00
CA TRP A 57 3.81 0.74 -21.24
C TRP A 57 3.78 -0.78 -21.01
N TRP A 58 2.58 -1.33 -20.91
CA TRP A 58 2.28 -2.76 -20.97
C TRP A 58 0.84 -2.98 -21.45
N THR A 59 0.53 -4.22 -21.79
CA THR A 59 -0.79 -4.68 -22.23
C THR A 59 -1.26 -5.80 -21.32
N TRP A 60 -2.58 -5.93 -21.18
CA TRP A 60 -3.21 -7.05 -20.48
C TRP A 60 -3.72 -8.09 -21.46
N HIS A 61 -3.94 -9.29 -20.96
CA HIS A 61 -4.47 -10.38 -21.77
C HIS A 61 -5.97 -10.20 -22.02
N ASP A 62 -6.39 -10.21 -23.28
CA ASP A 62 -7.74 -9.86 -23.73
C ASP A 62 -8.85 -10.72 -23.08
N THR A 63 -8.66 -12.05 -23.05
CA THR A 63 -9.70 -13.00 -22.61
C THR A 63 -9.41 -13.71 -21.29
N ASP A 64 -8.48 -13.20 -20.48
CA ASP A 64 -8.19 -13.88 -19.21
C ASP A 64 -9.28 -13.55 -18.17
N PRO A 65 -10.03 -14.55 -17.67
CA PRO A 65 -11.18 -14.33 -16.80
C PRO A 65 -10.82 -13.70 -15.46
N ASN A 66 -9.58 -13.84 -14.99
CA ASN A 66 -9.12 -13.23 -13.74
C ASN A 66 -8.79 -11.74 -13.90
N ILE A 67 -8.77 -11.20 -15.12
CA ILE A 67 -8.47 -9.79 -15.35
C ILE A 67 -9.43 -9.17 -16.37
N TYR A 68 -10.58 -9.82 -16.56
CA TYR A 68 -11.59 -9.41 -17.53
C TYR A 68 -12.27 -8.10 -17.10
N ASP A 69 -12.73 -8.05 -15.84
CA ASP A 69 -13.37 -6.87 -15.27
C ASP A 69 -12.35 -5.75 -15.01
N ARG A 70 -12.58 -4.58 -15.60
CA ARG A 70 -11.58 -3.49 -15.67
C ARG A 70 -12.15 -2.12 -15.35
N MET A 71 -11.27 -1.24 -14.89
CA MET A 71 -11.49 0.19 -14.70
C MET A 71 -10.43 0.95 -15.51
N TYR A 72 -10.84 1.72 -16.53
CA TYR A 72 -9.90 2.35 -17.48
C TYR A 72 -8.89 1.37 -18.06
N TRP A 73 -9.36 0.18 -18.45
CA TRP A 73 -8.55 -0.94 -18.97
C TRP A 73 -7.61 -1.59 -17.95
N VAL A 74 -7.54 -1.09 -16.71
CA VAL A 74 -6.81 -1.72 -15.61
C VAL A 74 -7.67 -2.80 -14.95
N PRO A 75 -7.20 -4.03 -14.81
CA PRO A 75 -7.93 -5.08 -14.09
C PRO A 75 -8.15 -4.73 -12.62
N TRP A 76 -9.37 -4.91 -12.12
CA TRP A 76 -9.66 -4.72 -10.69
C TRP A 76 -8.80 -5.60 -9.79
N ASN A 77 -8.54 -6.82 -10.24
CA ASN A 77 -7.71 -7.76 -9.51
C ASN A 77 -6.23 -7.33 -9.43
N SER A 78 -5.75 -6.42 -10.30
CA SER A 78 -4.41 -5.82 -10.16
C SER A 78 -4.28 -5.13 -8.80
N TYR A 79 -5.22 -4.23 -8.48
CA TYR A 79 -5.24 -3.51 -7.20
C TYR A 79 -5.41 -4.45 -6.02
N TYR A 80 -6.23 -5.49 -6.16
CA TYR A 80 -6.38 -6.52 -5.14
C TYR A 80 -5.03 -7.19 -4.85
N PHE A 81 -4.34 -7.67 -5.89
CA PHE A 81 -3.07 -8.36 -5.74
C PHE A 81 -2.01 -7.45 -5.13
N HIS A 82 -1.90 -6.19 -5.59
CA HIS A 82 -0.99 -5.22 -5.01
C HIS A 82 -1.23 -5.00 -3.51
N ALA A 83 -2.48 -4.75 -3.11
CA ALA A 83 -2.81 -4.59 -1.69
C ALA A 83 -2.52 -5.85 -0.86
N SER A 84 -2.92 -7.02 -1.35
CA SER A 84 -2.80 -8.28 -0.60
C SER A 84 -1.35 -8.76 -0.48
N PHE A 85 -0.52 -8.60 -1.52
CA PHE A 85 0.88 -8.96 -1.50
C PHE A 85 1.70 -8.02 -0.62
N ALA A 86 1.49 -6.71 -0.73
CA ALA A 86 2.17 -5.73 0.13
C ALA A 86 1.82 -5.94 1.62
N CYS A 87 0.53 -6.18 1.92
CA CYS A 87 0.08 -6.52 3.27
C CYS A 87 0.76 -7.80 3.80
N SER A 88 0.76 -8.86 2.99
CA SER A 88 1.38 -10.14 3.33
C SER A 88 2.87 -10.01 3.57
N PHE A 89 3.57 -9.29 2.70
CA PHE A 89 5.00 -9.02 2.81
C PHE A 89 5.33 -8.36 4.15
N VAL A 90 4.60 -7.31 4.52
CA VAL A 90 4.83 -6.58 5.78
C VAL A 90 4.55 -7.45 7.00
N TRP A 91 3.47 -8.22 7.00
CA TRP A 91 3.16 -9.13 8.10
C TRP A 91 4.24 -10.20 8.28
N ILE A 92 4.65 -10.85 7.19
CA ILE A 92 5.67 -11.91 7.23
C ILE A 92 7.03 -11.32 7.62
N LEU A 93 7.40 -10.16 7.07
CA LEU A 93 8.65 -9.48 7.41
C LEU A 93 8.68 -9.11 8.89
N ASN A 94 7.65 -8.44 9.41
CA ASN A 94 7.61 -8.04 10.82
C ASN A 94 7.56 -9.26 11.75
N PHE A 95 6.82 -10.31 11.38
CA PHE A 95 6.73 -11.54 12.16
C PHE A 95 8.07 -12.28 12.22
N THR A 96 8.71 -12.49 11.07
CA THR A 96 10.00 -13.19 10.99
C THR A 96 11.11 -12.40 11.66
N ARG A 97 11.17 -11.07 11.47
CA ARG A 97 12.13 -10.21 12.17
C ARG A 97 11.97 -10.31 13.68
N LYS A 98 10.74 -10.28 14.20
CA LYS A 98 10.48 -10.44 15.64
C LYS A 98 10.97 -11.78 16.21
N ILE A 99 11.06 -12.83 15.40
CA ILE A 99 11.52 -14.16 15.81
C ILE A 99 13.05 -14.28 15.70
N PHE A 100 13.64 -13.81 14.60
CA PHE A 100 15.02 -14.11 14.25
C PHE A 100 16.01 -12.97 14.55
N VAL A 101 15.52 -11.74 14.64
CA VAL A 101 16.32 -10.52 14.74
C VAL A 101 15.93 -9.76 16.01
N ASP A 102 16.92 -9.22 16.71
CA ASP A 102 16.65 -8.37 17.88
C ASP A 102 16.19 -6.98 17.41
N ASP A 103 15.54 -6.21 18.29
CA ASP A 103 15.10 -4.86 17.97
C ASP A 103 16.26 -3.94 17.52
N VAL A 104 17.48 -4.21 17.99
CA VAL A 104 18.69 -3.45 17.64
C VAL A 104 19.40 -4.10 16.45
N TYR A 105 19.59 -3.31 15.39
CA TYR A 105 20.31 -3.75 14.20
C TYR A 105 21.77 -4.10 14.52
N ASP A 106 22.19 -5.29 14.10
CA ASP A 106 23.57 -5.77 14.17
C ASP A 106 23.98 -6.30 12.79
N TRP A 107 24.98 -5.67 12.17
CA TRP A 107 25.50 -6.06 10.85
C TRP A 107 25.98 -7.51 10.82
N LYS A 108 26.42 -8.06 11.96
CA LYS A 108 26.83 -9.47 12.07
C LYS A 108 25.66 -10.42 11.87
N LYS A 109 24.43 -9.95 12.06
CA LYS A 109 23.18 -10.67 11.84
C LYS A 109 22.57 -10.38 10.46
N PHE A 110 23.32 -9.78 9.53
CA PHE A 110 22.87 -9.54 8.16
C PHE A 110 22.22 -10.77 7.52
N GLY A 111 22.81 -11.96 7.71
CA GLY A 111 22.24 -13.20 7.18
C GLY A 111 20.82 -13.50 7.68
N ARG A 112 20.48 -13.11 8.93
CA ARG A 112 19.14 -13.27 9.49
C ARG A 112 18.16 -12.24 8.94
N GLU A 113 18.59 -10.99 8.79
CA GLU A 113 17.79 -9.93 8.14
C GLU A 113 17.50 -10.29 6.68
N PHE A 114 18.52 -10.75 5.95
CA PHE A 114 18.37 -11.26 4.59
C PHE A 114 17.40 -12.43 4.53
N PHE A 115 17.50 -13.38 5.44
CA PHE A 115 16.58 -14.52 5.52
C PHE A 115 15.13 -14.07 5.79
N CYS A 116 14.91 -13.09 6.67
CA CYS A 116 13.58 -12.53 6.91
C CYS A 116 13.00 -11.86 5.65
N ALA A 117 13.80 -11.06 4.96
CA ALA A 117 13.40 -10.43 3.69
C ALA A 117 13.12 -11.46 2.59
N PHE A 118 13.97 -12.50 2.48
CA PHE A 118 13.79 -13.59 1.55
C PHE A 118 12.50 -14.39 1.81
N LEU A 119 12.23 -14.72 3.07
CA LEU A 119 10.98 -15.36 3.47
C LEU A 119 9.77 -14.48 3.17
N ALA A 120 9.84 -13.18 3.50
CA ALA A 120 8.78 -12.24 3.20
C ALA A 120 8.50 -12.17 1.70
N GLY A 121 9.52 -12.03 0.85
CA GLY A 121 9.37 -11.99 -0.60
C GLY A 121 8.80 -13.28 -1.18
N THR A 122 9.23 -14.46 -0.68
CA THR A 122 8.78 -15.76 -1.20
C THR A 122 7.37 -16.12 -0.73
N LEU A 123 7.03 -15.82 0.53
CA LEU A 123 5.76 -16.22 1.15
C LEU A 123 4.65 -15.16 0.96
N ALA A 124 4.99 -13.92 0.61
CA ALA A 124 4.01 -12.87 0.35
C ALA A 124 3.04 -13.26 -0.77
N PHE A 125 3.54 -13.87 -1.84
CA PHE A 125 2.72 -14.39 -2.93
C PHE A 125 1.67 -15.39 -2.39
N TRP A 126 2.10 -16.44 -1.71
CA TRP A 126 1.20 -17.48 -1.20
C TRP A 126 0.16 -16.93 -0.23
N PHE A 127 0.59 -16.06 0.70
CA PHE A 127 -0.32 -15.51 1.70
C PHE A 127 -1.28 -14.48 1.10
N GLY A 128 -0.85 -13.65 0.14
CA GLY A 128 -1.74 -12.72 -0.55
C GLY A 128 -2.71 -13.45 -1.48
N SER A 129 -2.27 -14.50 -2.18
CA SER A 129 -3.16 -15.36 -2.97
C SER A 129 -4.20 -16.05 -2.10
N LEU A 130 -3.85 -16.43 -0.86
CA LEU A 130 -4.82 -16.94 0.09
C LEU A 130 -5.86 -15.88 0.48
N GLN A 131 -5.43 -14.63 0.73
CA GLN A 131 -6.37 -13.53 1.01
C GLN A 131 -7.34 -13.31 -0.16
N PHE A 132 -6.81 -13.27 -1.39
CA PHE A 132 -7.60 -13.23 -2.62
C PHE A 132 -8.60 -14.38 -2.67
N ALA A 133 -8.13 -15.61 -2.47
CA ALA A 133 -8.95 -16.79 -2.58
C ALA A 133 -10.13 -16.82 -1.61
N LEU A 134 -10.00 -16.23 -0.41
CA LEU A 134 -11.04 -16.25 0.61
C LEU A 134 -12.26 -15.39 0.28
N ILE A 135 -12.07 -14.28 -0.44
CA ILE A 135 -13.16 -13.35 -0.77
C ILE A 135 -13.53 -13.46 -2.24
N TYR A 136 -12.53 -13.48 -3.13
CA TYR A 136 -12.75 -13.43 -4.56
C TYR A 136 -13.41 -14.70 -5.08
N HIS A 137 -12.86 -15.89 -4.84
CA HIS A 137 -13.41 -17.11 -5.45
C HIS A 137 -14.85 -17.40 -5.01
N PRO A 138 -15.25 -17.29 -3.73
CA PRO A 138 -16.65 -17.45 -3.36
C PRO A 138 -17.55 -16.40 -4.02
N ALA A 139 -17.18 -15.12 -4.00
CA ALA A 139 -18.05 -14.06 -4.50
C ALA A 139 -18.10 -14.01 -6.03
N HIS A 140 -16.95 -13.98 -6.69
CA HIS A 140 -16.84 -13.84 -8.14
C HIS A 140 -17.08 -15.17 -8.85
N ASP A 141 -16.34 -16.23 -8.51
CA ASP A 141 -16.39 -17.47 -9.31
C ASP A 141 -17.62 -18.33 -9.02
N ILE A 142 -18.15 -18.31 -7.79
CA ILE A 142 -19.35 -19.09 -7.43
C ILE A 142 -20.64 -18.26 -7.61
N PHE A 143 -20.66 -17.00 -7.16
CA PHE A 143 -21.86 -16.15 -7.21
C PHE A 143 -21.91 -15.17 -8.39
N GLY A 144 -20.87 -15.10 -9.22
CA GLY A 144 -20.84 -14.21 -10.40
C GLY A 144 -20.78 -12.72 -10.04
N VAL A 145 -20.29 -12.36 -8.85
CA VAL A 145 -20.17 -10.96 -8.44
C VAL A 145 -19.00 -10.31 -9.17
N HIS A 146 -19.25 -9.18 -9.84
CA HIS A 146 -18.23 -8.41 -10.57
C HIS A 146 -17.00 -8.08 -9.70
N SER A 147 -15.81 -8.16 -10.29
CA SER A 147 -14.52 -8.02 -9.60
C SER A 147 -14.30 -6.65 -8.96
N GLU A 148 -14.96 -5.61 -9.48
CA GLU A 148 -15.00 -4.29 -8.85
C GLU A 148 -15.54 -4.36 -7.43
N ILE A 149 -16.67 -5.05 -7.25
CA ILE A 149 -17.37 -5.12 -5.97
C ILE A 149 -16.52 -5.89 -4.97
N THR A 150 -15.95 -7.02 -5.38
CA THR A 150 -15.10 -7.85 -4.51
C THR A 150 -13.83 -7.10 -4.10
N THR A 151 -13.21 -6.36 -5.03
CA THR A 151 -12.04 -5.53 -4.76
C THR A 151 -12.38 -4.36 -3.84
N CYS A 152 -13.48 -3.65 -4.08
CA CYS A 152 -13.93 -2.54 -3.24
C CYS A 152 -14.26 -3.00 -1.81
N VAL A 153 -14.90 -4.16 -1.66
CA VAL A 153 -15.16 -4.77 -0.34
C VAL A 153 -13.85 -5.12 0.36
N PHE A 154 -12.89 -5.72 -0.35
CA PHE A 154 -11.58 -6.06 0.22
C PHE A 154 -10.81 -4.83 0.69
N LEU A 155 -10.67 -3.81 -0.16
CA LEU A 155 -10.01 -2.55 0.20
C LEU A 155 -10.79 -1.81 1.30
N GLY A 156 -12.12 -1.90 1.29
CA GLY A 156 -12.99 -1.38 2.36
C GLY A 156 -12.74 -2.06 3.70
N ILE A 157 -12.59 -3.38 3.73
CA ILE A 157 -12.22 -4.13 4.95
C ILE A 157 -10.86 -3.65 5.46
N TYR A 158 -9.86 -3.53 4.58
CA TYR A 158 -8.55 -2.97 4.94
C TYR A 158 -8.69 -1.56 5.53
N ALA A 159 -9.45 -0.69 4.89
CA ALA A 159 -9.66 0.69 5.36
C ALA A 159 -10.34 0.72 6.74
N VAL A 160 -11.33 -0.14 6.97
CA VAL A 160 -11.99 -0.26 8.28
C VAL A 160 -11.04 -0.77 9.35
N ILE A 161 -10.21 -1.79 9.06
CA ILE A 161 -9.18 -2.30 9.98
C ILE A 161 -8.24 -1.18 10.38
N VAL A 162 -7.71 -0.42 9.40
CA VAL A 162 -6.79 0.69 9.63
C VAL A 162 -7.47 1.80 10.43
N TRP A 163 -8.70 2.16 10.07
CA TRP A 163 -9.46 3.19 10.77
C TRP A 163 -9.73 2.82 12.23
N ILE A 164 -10.15 1.58 12.51
CA ILE A 164 -10.35 1.07 13.87
C ILE A 164 -9.04 1.14 14.65
N ALA A 165 -7.93 0.68 14.05
CA ALA A 165 -6.63 0.68 14.69
C ALA A 165 -6.15 2.10 15.04
N ASP A 166 -6.30 3.02 14.10
CA ASP A 166 -5.91 4.41 14.23
C ASP A 166 -6.74 5.15 15.30
N ARG A 167 -8.06 4.91 15.36
CA ARG A 167 -8.95 5.46 16.40
C ARG A 167 -8.65 4.96 17.80
N HIS A 168 -8.19 3.72 17.91
CA HIS A 168 -7.80 3.11 19.20
C HIS A 168 -6.32 3.32 19.53
N ASN A 169 -5.57 4.05 18.69
CA ASN A 169 -4.15 4.26 18.90
C ASN A 169 -3.92 5.23 20.07
N LYS A 170 -3.48 4.69 21.21
CA LYS A 170 -3.18 5.46 22.43
C LYS A 170 -1.76 6.01 22.45
N ARG A 171 -0.93 5.72 21.44
CA ARG A 171 0.46 6.17 21.40
C ARG A 171 0.51 7.67 21.12
N PRO A 172 1.06 8.50 22.02
CA PRO A 172 1.11 9.96 21.81
C PRO A 172 1.97 10.32 20.58
N GLU A 173 2.97 9.48 20.28
CA GLU A 173 3.86 9.61 19.12
C GLU A 173 3.10 9.66 17.80
N ALA A 174 2.01 8.88 17.66
CA ALA A 174 1.22 8.80 16.43
C ALA A 174 0.60 10.12 15.98
N ARG A 175 0.52 11.11 16.88
CA ARG A 175 -0.10 12.43 16.67
C ARG A 175 0.81 13.59 17.09
N ALA A 176 2.10 13.31 17.30
CA ALA A 176 3.06 14.34 17.66
C ALA A 176 3.29 15.35 16.52
N GLY A 177 2.99 14.95 15.28
CA GLY A 177 3.39 15.67 14.08
C GLY A 177 4.88 15.44 13.78
N ASN A 178 5.26 15.70 12.54
CA ASN A 178 6.65 15.62 12.11
C ASN A 178 7.10 16.97 11.56
N THR A 179 8.04 17.62 12.26
CA THR A 179 8.60 18.92 11.84
C THR A 179 9.35 18.79 10.51
N TYR A 180 10.00 17.64 10.28
CA TYR A 180 10.76 17.33 9.07
C TYR A 180 10.00 16.35 8.19
N TRP A 181 8.72 16.64 7.95
CA TRP A 181 7.85 15.77 7.18
C TRP A 181 8.17 15.74 5.69
N PHE A 182 8.75 16.81 5.15
CA PHE A 182 9.14 16.93 3.76
C PHE A 182 10.55 16.37 3.57
N ASP A 183 10.62 15.04 3.52
CA ASP A 183 11.84 14.28 3.27
C ASP A 183 11.90 13.77 1.82
N GLU A 184 12.91 12.97 1.49
CA GLU A 184 13.13 12.44 0.14
C GLU A 184 11.93 11.62 -0.35
N LEU A 185 11.23 10.91 0.56
CA LEU A 185 10.06 10.11 0.22
C LEU A 185 8.83 10.98 -0.02
N ALA A 186 8.60 12.02 0.78
CA ALA A 186 7.54 12.99 0.52
C ALA A 186 7.75 13.73 -0.80
N LEU A 187 9.00 14.09 -1.13
CA LEU A 187 9.35 14.65 -2.42
C LEU A 187 9.11 13.65 -3.56
N ALA A 188 9.45 12.37 -3.37
CA ALA A 188 9.21 11.33 -4.36
C ALA A 188 7.71 11.15 -4.64
N VAL A 189 6.88 11.08 -3.61
CA VAL A 189 5.40 11.00 -3.77
C VAL A 189 4.84 12.24 -4.47
N ALA A 190 5.29 13.44 -4.08
CA ALA A 190 4.86 14.68 -4.73
C ALA A 190 5.26 14.72 -6.21
N THR A 191 6.49 14.31 -6.53
CA THR A 191 7.00 14.24 -7.90
C THR A 191 6.25 13.19 -8.71
N HIS A 192 5.98 12.02 -8.14
CA HIS A 192 5.21 10.94 -8.76
C HIS A 192 3.82 11.41 -9.17
N TYR A 193 3.06 11.99 -8.24
CA TYR A 193 1.71 12.47 -8.55
C TYR A 193 1.72 13.68 -9.49
N LEU A 194 2.63 14.63 -9.32
CA LEU A 194 2.77 15.75 -10.24
C LEU A 194 3.11 15.26 -11.66
N PHE A 195 3.97 14.26 -11.78
CA PHE A 195 4.32 13.64 -13.06
C PHE A 195 3.07 13.12 -13.78
N TYR A 196 2.20 12.33 -13.14
CA TYR A 196 0.98 11.85 -13.81
C TYR A 196 -0.02 12.95 -14.10
N MET A 197 -0.16 13.94 -13.23
CA MET A 197 -1.03 15.10 -13.46
C MET A 197 -0.60 15.90 -14.70
N VAL A 198 0.71 16.03 -14.95
CA VAL A 198 1.24 16.66 -16.15
C VAL A 198 1.16 15.71 -17.34
N LEU A 199 1.51 14.44 -17.15
CA LEU A 199 1.55 13.43 -18.21
C LEU A 199 0.20 13.29 -18.92
N VAL A 200 -0.91 13.26 -18.18
CA VAL A 200 -2.27 13.16 -18.77
C VAL A 200 -2.63 14.37 -19.64
N LEU A 201 -2.02 15.54 -19.41
CA LEU A 201 -2.22 16.74 -20.22
C LEU A 201 -1.36 16.76 -21.48
N VAL A 202 -0.11 16.29 -21.39
CA VAL A 202 0.87 16.44 -22.47
C VAL A 202 0.95 15.21 -23.37
N ALA A 203 0.74 14.01 -22.82
CA ALA A 203 0.92 12.77 -23.56
C ALA A 203 -0.25 12.48 -24.49
N ASP A 204 0.04 12.29 -25.78
CA ASP A 204 -0.95 11.89 -26.78
C ASP A 204 -0.74 10.40 -27.12
N PRO A 205 -1.65 9.51 -26.70
CA PRO A 205 -1.51 8.07 -26.90
C PRO A 205 -1.49 7.68 -28.39
N VAL A 206 -2.05 8.51 -29.30
CA VAL A 206 -2.02 8.26 -30.74
C VAL A 206 -0.60 8.22 -31.30
N ASN A 207 0.32 8.97 -30.67
CA ASN A 207 1.71 9.04 -31.12
C ASN A 207 2.59 7.95 -30.50
N ILE A 208 2.00 7.02 -29.73
CA ILE A 208 2.74 5.97 -29.03
C ILE A 208 2.59 4.64 -29.78
N VAL A 209 3.74 4.05 -30.08
CA VAL A 209 3.85 2.73 -30.68
C VAL A 209 4.69 1.86 -29.75
N ALA A 210 4.11 0.76 -29.30
CA ALA A 210 4.78 -0.24 -28.47
C ALA A 210 5.17 -1.43 -29.35
N GLU A 211 6.41 -1.43 -29.85
CA GLU A 211 6.98 -2.59 -30.54
C GLU A 211 7.64 -3.52 -29.52
N GLY A 212 7.23 -4.78 -29.50
CA GLY A 212 7.80 -5.73 -28.58
C GLY A 212 7.04 -7.06 -28.53
N LEU A 213 7.33 -7.80 -27.47
CA LEU A 213 6.67 -9.05 -27.16
C LEU A 213 5.30 -8.79 -26.53
N HIS A 214 4.23 -9.20 -27.20
CA HIS A 214 2.84 -9.03 -26.75
C HIS A 214 2.13 -10.38 -26.64
N GLN A 215 0.82 -10.36 -26.37
CA GLN A 215 0.01 -11.57 -26.45
C GLN A 215 0.13 -12.15 -27.88
N PRO A 216 0.57 -13.40 -28.06
CA PRO A 216 0.82 -13.95 -29.39
C PRO A 216 -0.43 -13.92 -30.27
N ILE A 217 -0.27 -13.52 -31.52
CA ILE A 217 -1.34 -13.57 -32.52
C ILE A 217 -1.29 -14.94 -33.20
N GLY A 218 -2.44 -15.60 -33.32
CA GLY A 218 -2.54 -16.97 -33.79
C GLY A 218 -3.99 -17.44 -33.96
N PRO A 219 -4.22 -18.76 -34.03
CA PRO A 219 -5.53 -19.31 -34.33
C PRO A 219 -6.51 -19.11 -33.16
N CYS A 220 -7.64 -18.48 -33.45
CA CYS A 220 -8.66 -18.10 -32.46
C CYS A 220 -9.34 -19.25 -31.72
N ASN A 221 -9.36 -20.44 -32.32
CA ASN A 221 -10.09 -21.59 -31.78
C ASN A 221 -9.32 -22.32 -30.66
N ILE A 222 -8.09 -21.90 -30.35
CA ILE A 222 -7.26 -22.56 -29.33
C ILE A 222 -7.44 -21.86 -27.99
N THR A 223 -7.99 -22.59 -27.03
CA THR A 223 -8.09 -22.16 -25.63
C THR A 223 -7.00 -22.79 -24.77
N GLN A 224 -6.66 -22.10 -23.70
CA GLN A 224 -5.76 -22.55 -22.64
C GLN A 224 -6.52 -22.59 -21.32
N LYS A 225 -6.32 -23.67 -20.57
CA LYS A 225 -6.89 -23.83 -19.23
C LYS A 225 -6.10 -23.03 -18.21
N VAL A 226 -6.81 -22.29 -17.36
CA VAL A 226 -6.30 -21.55 -16.21
C VAL A 226 -6.82 -22.24 -14.96
N GLN A 227 -5.93 -22.85 -14.19
CA GLN A 227 -6.29 -23.44 -12.90
C GLN A 227 -6.25 -22.37 -11.83
N THR A 228 -7.38 -22.20 -11.15
CA THR A 228 -7.47 -21.36 -9.95
C THR A 228 -6.95 -22.13 -8.72
N PRO A 229 -6.48 -21.44 -7.68
CA PRO A 229 -6.10 -22.07 -6.40
C PRO A 229 -7.19 -22.93 -5.75
N THR A 230 -8.47 -22.67 -6.06
CA THR A 230 -9.62 -23.46 -5.58
C THR A 230 -9.87 -24.73 -6.38
N GLY A 231 -9.08 -24.98 -7.43
CA GLY A 231 -9.23 -26.13 -8.32
C GLY A 231 -10.26 -25.94 -9.42
N LEU A 232 -10.90 -24.77 -9.53
CA LEU A 232 -11.76 -24.45 -10.67
C LEU A 232 -10.90 -24.26 -11.92
N ILE A 233 -11.30 -24.89 -13.02
CA ILE A 233 -10.65 -24.77 -14.32
C ILE A 233 -11.44 -23.75 -15.12
N LEU A 234 -10.82 -22.58 -15.32
CA LEU A 234 -11.32 -21.56 -16.24
C LEU A 234 -10.62 -21.71 -17.59
N GLU A 235 -11.20 -21.16 -18.65
CA GLU A 235 -10.61 -21.17 -19.99
C GLU A 235 -10.39 -19.74 -20.47
N LYS A 236 -9.27 -19.52 -21.17
CA LYS A 236 -8.97 -18.28 -21.89
C LYS A 236 -8.49 -18.60 -23.30
N LYS A 237 -8.60 -17.65 -24.24
CA LYS A 237 -7.98 -17.83 -25.58
C LYS A 237 -6.46 -17.82 -25.42
N LYS A 238 -5.75 -18.73 -26.10
CA LYS A 238 -4.28 -18.76 -26.06
C LYS A 238 -3.66 -17.61 -26.85
N PHE A 239 -4.35 -17.19 -27.92
CA PHE A 239 -3.89 -16.21 -28.88
C PHE A 239 -4.80 -14.99 -28.90
N LEU A 240 -4.25 -13.84 -29.29
CA LEU A 240 -5.02 -12.64 -29.59
C LEU A 240 -5.71 -12.82 -30.94
N CYS A 241 -7.02 -12.55 -30.97
CA CYS A 241 -7.85 -12.68 -32.17
C CYS A 241 -8.00 -11.33 -32.86
N LEU A 242 -7.31 -11.13 -33.99
CA LEU A 242 -7.37 -9.87 -34.74
C LEU A 242 -8.79 -9.47 -35.20
N ASN A 243 -9.67 -10.44 -35.39
CA ASN A 243 -11.06 -10.20 -35.81
C ASN A 243 -12.04 -10.04 -34.62
N ASP A 244 -11.61 -10.39 -33.40
CA ASP A 244 -12.51 -10.57 -32.24
C ASP A 244 -11.73 -10.35 -30.93
N TYR A 245 -11.29 -9.10 -30.71
CA TYR A 245 -10.71 -8.58 -29.47
C TYR A 245 -11.43 -7.27 -29.09
N ASP A 246 -11.53 -6.95 -27.79
CA ASP A 246 -12.28 -5.77 -27.29
C ASP A 246 -11.37 -4.75 -26.58
N GLU A 247 -10.06 -4.83 -26.80
CA GLU A 247 -9.11 -3.88 -26.22
C GLU A 247 -9.12 -2.55 -27.00
N LYS A 248 -9.81 -1.53 -26.48
CA LYS A 248 -9.93 -0.24 -27.20
C LYS A 248 -8.78 0.73 -26.96
N TYR A 249 -7.83 0.39 -26.10
CA TYR A 249 -6.68 1.26 -25.78
C TYR A 249 -5.52 1.12 -26.77
N PHE A 250 -5.50 0.05 -27.57
CA PHE A 250 -4.59 -0.12 -28.70
C PHE A 250 -5.29 -0.72 -29.90
N ASP A 251 -4.69 -0.53 -31.07
CA ASP A 251 -5.05 -1.25 -32.28
C ASP A 251 -3.77 -1.42 -33.15
N PHE A 252 -3.95 -1.63 -34.45
CA PHE A 252 -2.87 -1.82 -35.42
C PHE A 252 -2.81 -0.75 -36.52
N HIS A 253 -3.40 0.43 -36.30
CA HIS A 253 -3.54 1.46 -37.34
C HIS A 253 -2.21 2.07 -37.83
N CYS A 254 -1.17 2.04 -36.99
CA CYS A 254 0.16 2.57 -37.30
C CYS A 254 0.99 1.64 -38.22
N LEU A 255 0.53 0.40 -38.42
CA LEU A 255 1.19 -0.52 -39.35
C LEU A 255 0.83 -0.15 -40.79
N PRO A 256 1.82 -0.06 -41.71
CA PRO A 256 1.52 0.18 -43.11
C PRO A 256 0.71 -1.00 -43.67
N LYS A 257 -0.17 -0.75 -44.64
CA LYS A 257 -1.02 -1.80 -45.26
C LYS A 257 -0.23 -2.99 -45.81
N SER A 258 1.05 -2.82 -46.13
CA SER A 258 1.97 -3.88 -46.55
C SER A 258 2.41 -4.81 -45.41
N HIS A 259 2.30 -4.36 -44.15
CA HIS A 259 2.62 -5.08 -42.92
C HIS A 259 1.37 -5.26 -42.04
N GLU A 260 0.17 -5.32 -42.65
CA GLU A 260 -1.02 -5.76 -41.93
C GLU A 260 -0.70 -7.09 -41.24
N LEU A 261 -0.92 -7.15 -39.92
CA LEU A 261 -0.75 -8.37 -39.16
C LEU A 261 -1.71 -9.39 -39.76
N ARG A 262 -1.16 -10.36 -40.48
CA ARG A 262 -1.91 -11.45 -41.08
C ARG A 262 -1.31 -12.72 -40.56
N TYR A 263 -2.03 -13.34 -39.64
CA TYR A 263 -1.81 -14.74 -39.34
C TYR A 263 -2.45 -15.57 -40.44
N LYS A 264 -1.67 -16.40 -41.13
CA LYS A 264 -2.22 -17.43 -42.02
C LYS A 264 -2.17 -18.77 -41.29
N ASP A 265 -3.21 -19.58 -41.48
CA ASP A 265 -3.27 -20.91 -40.89
C ASP A 265 -2.05 -21.74 -41.33
N GLY A 266 -1.19 -22.09 -40.38
CA GLY A 266 0.05 -22.83 -40.60
C GLY A 266 1.34 -22.03 -40.35
N ASP A 267 1.26 -20.70 -40.18
CA ASP A 267 2.39 -19.87 -39.77
C ASP A 267 2.68 -20.04 -38.27
N GLU A 268 3.91 -19.74 -37.85
CA GLU A 268 4.24 -19.66 -36.43
C GLU A 268 3.49 -18.48 -35.78
N PRO A 269 3.01 -18.63 -34.52
CA PRO A 269 2.35 -17.53 -33.83
C PRO A 269 3.25 -16.29 -33.74
N LEU A 270 2.67 -15.14 -34.06
CA LEU A 270 3.42 -13.88 -34.05
C LEU A 270 3.43 -13.32 -32.62
N GLU A 271 4.57 -13.48 -31.94
CA GLU A 271 4.75 -12.99 -30.57
C GLU A 271 5.29 -11.55 -30.52
N TRP A 272 6.01 -11.13 -31.56
CA TRP A 272 6.65 -9.82 -31.64
C TRP A 272 5.97 -8.96 -32.70
N TYR A 273 5.30 -7.89 -32.28
CA TYR A 273 4.63 -6.95 -33.19
C TYR A 273 4.53 -5.55 -32.58
N ALA A 274 4.14 -4.58 -33.39
CA ALA A 274 3.85 -3.22 -32.93
C ALA A 274 2.36 -3.07 -32.60
N ALA A 275 2.06 -2.57 -31.40
CA ALA A 275 0.74 -2.12 -30.99
C ALA A 275 0.70 -0.59 -31.01
N CYS A 276 -0.38 -0.02 -31.51
CA CYS A 276 -0.54 1.41 -31.74
C CYS A 276 -1.53 1.97 -30.73
N GLY A 277 -1.19 3.04 -30.01
CA GLY A 277 -2.06 3.61 -28.99
C GLY A 277 -3.26 4.31 -29.61
N THR A 278 -4.44 4.17 -29.01
CA THR A 278 -5.64 4.86 -29.49
C THR A 278 -5.83 6.19 -28.80
N LYS A 279 -6.51 7.12 -29.48
CA LYS A 279 -6.87 8.42 -28.90
C LYS A 279 -7.68 8.28 -27.61
N PHE A 280 -7.69 9.31 -26.77
CA PHE A 280 -8.65 9.37 -25.67
C PHE A 280 -10.07 9.49 -26.23
N ASP A 281 -11.00 8.66 -25.76
CA ASP A 281 -12.43 8.84 -26.05
C ASP A 281 -12.92 10.15 -25.44
N ASN A 282 -12.56 10.38 -24.18
CA ASN A 282 -12.80 11.61 -23.45
C ASN A 282 -11.58 11.97 -22.60
N ARG A 283 -10.73 12.87 -23.12
CA ARG A 283 -9.49 13.26 -22.42
C ARG A 283 -9.78 13.97 -21.09
N ALA A 284 -10.86 14.75 -21.03
CA ALA A 284 -11.23 15.49 -19.82
C ALA A 284 -11.55 14.56 -18.65
N GLU A 285 -12.15 13.40 -18.94
CA GLU A 285 -12.44 12.36 -17.94
C GLU A 285 -11.15 11.74 -17.37
N TYR A 286 -10.18 11.40 -18.22
CA TYR A 286 -8.86 10.95 -17.75
C TYR A 286 -8.16 12.01 -16.91
N VAL A 287 -8.17 13.27 -17.34
CA VAL A 287 -7.59 14.39 -16.56
C VAL A 287 -8.26 14.48 -15.20
N PHE A 288 -9.60 14.50 -15.17
CA PHE A 288 -10.37 14.61 -13.94
C PHE A 288 -10.05 13.47 -12.97
N ILE A 289 -9.95 12.24 -13.46
CA ILE A 289 -9.72 11.06 -12.63
C ILE A 289 -8.30 11.00 -12.10
N ILE A 290 -7.31 11.17 -12.97
CA ILE A 290 -5.90 11.19 -12.54
C ILE A 290 -5.67 12.32 -11.53
N TRP A 291 -6.21 13.51 -11.78
CA TRP A 291 -6.08 14.63 -10.84
C TRP A 291 -6.79 14.34 -9.52
N SER A 292 -8.01 13.80 -9.56
CA SER A 292 -8.76 13.45 -8.35
C SER A 292 -8.02 12.42 -7.50
N ILE A 293 -7.50 11.36 -8.13
CA ILE A 293 -6.68 10.32 -7.49
C ILE A 293 -5.42 10.95 -6.87
N CYS A 294 -4.66 11.70 -7.65
CA CYS A 294 -3.41 12.31 -7.20
C CYS A 294 -3.61 13.31 -6.05
N ILE A 295 -4.65 14.15 -6.10
CA ILE A 295 -4.96 15.12 -5.04
C ILE A 295 -5.47 14.41 -3.78
N LEU A 296 -6.39 13.45 -3.94
CA LEU A 296 -6.96 12.72 -2.81
C LEU A 296 -5.87 11.92 -2.08
N PHE A 297 -5.15 11.07 -2.81
CA PHE A 297 -4.12 10.22 -2.22
C PHE A 297 -2.89 11.02 -1.78
N GLY A 298 -2.51 12.05 -2.54
CA GLY A 298 -1.48 13.01 -2.12
C GLY A 298 -1.83 13.68 -0.79
N THR A 299 -3.11 14.01 -0.57
CA THR A 299 -3.58 14.55 0.72
C THR A 299 -3.44 13.52 1.84
N ILE A 300 -3.79 12.25 1.59
CA ILE A 300 -3.62 11.16 2.57
C ILE A 300 -2.14 10.98 2.93
N PHE A 301 -1.25 10.93 1.94
CA PHE A 301 0.20 10.86 2.16
C PHE A 301 0.72 12.08 2.91
N PHE A 302 0.24 13.28 2.59
CA PHE A 302 0.56 14.50 3.35
C PHE A 302 0.15 14.40 4.82
N GLN A 303 -1.06 13.90 5.11
CA GLN A 303 -1.51 13.68 6.49
C GLN A 303 -0.59 12.69 7.22
N MET A 304 -0.24 11.58 6.55
CA MET A 304 0.72 10.60 7.09
C MET A 304 2.12 11.18 7.29
N ALA A 305 2.57 12.09 6.42
CA ALA A 305 3.87 12.72 6.53
C ALA A 305 3.93 13.73 7.68
N ALA A 306 3.00 14.69 7.66
CA ALA A 306 3.09 15.94 8.42
C ALA A 306 2.36 15.89 9.76
N ARG A 307 1.23 15.16 9.82
CA ARG A 307 0.35 15.13 11.00
C ARG A 307 0.53 13.89 11.86
N SER A 308 1.19 12.86 11.34
CA SER A 308 1.52 11.66 12.10
C SER A 308 2.87 11.78 12.80
N GLY A 309 3.28 10.72 13.50
CA GLY A 309 4.52 10.68 14.25
C GLY A 309 5.78 10.75 13.39
N PRO A 310 6.95 10.97 14.01
CA PRO A 310 8.22 10.87 13.31
C PRO A 310 8.42 9.43 12.82
N THR A 311 9.19 9.26 11.74
CA THR A 311 9.63 7.92 11.34
C THR A 311 10.35 7.26 12.52
N PRO A 312 9.95 6.04 12.94
CA PRO A 312 10.63 5.34 14.02
C PRO A 312 12.14 5.27 13.74
N ARG A 313 12.96 5.72 14.68
CA ARG A 313 14.41 5.71 14.52
C ARG A 313 14.87 4.26 14.37
N VAL A 314 15.33 3.88 13.19
CA VAL A 314 16.10 2.65 13.01
C VAL A 314 17.40 2.87 13.79
N PHE A 315 17.67 2.00 14.78
CA PHE A 315 18.77 2.19 15.72
C PHE A 315 20.07 2.51 14.98
N ARG A 316 20.70 3.62 15.38
CA ARG A 316 21.98 4.09 14.87
C ARG A 316 22.96 2.92 14.93
N ILE A 317 23.68 2.65 13.84
CA ILE A 317 24.79 1.68 13.84
C ILE A 317 25.75 2.11 14.94
N VAL A 318 25.67 1.48 16.11
CA VAL A 318 26.66 1.67 17.16
C VAL A 318 27.86 0.86 16.69
N TYR A 319 28.73 1.51 15.93
CA TYR A 319 30.10 1.02 15.82
C TYR A 319 30.61 0.96 17.25
N ARG A 320 30.72 -0.25 17.81
CA ARG A 320 31.53 -0.47 19.02
C ARG A 320 32.94 -0.06 18.62
N SER A 321 33.27 1.21 18.85
CA SER A 321 34.65 1.66 18.86
C SER A 321 35.39 0.73 19.79
N PRO A 322 36.56 0.18 19.40
CA PRO A 322 37.39 -0.63 20.27
C PRO A 322 38.05 0.30 21.31
N TYR A 323 37.25 0.95 22.15
CA TYR A 323 37.77 1.76 23.23
C TYR A 323 38.26 0.84 24.34
N ARG A 324 39.54 0.99 24.67
CA ARG A 324 40.19 0.40 25.85
C ARG A 324 39.32 0.68 27.08
N SER A 325 39.26 -0.28 28.00
CA SER A 325 38.37 -0.30 29.17
C SER A 325 38.45 0.92 30.12
N GLY A 326 39.37 1.86 29.90
CA GLY A 326 39.52 3.09 30.68
C GLY A 326 38.54 4.21 30.34
N ASP A 327 38.11 4.35 29.08
CA ASP A 327 37.30 5.51 28.65
C ASP A 327 35.78 5.34 28.82
N ARG A 328 35.36 4.17 29.29
CA ARG A 328 33.95 3.83 29.50
C ARG A 328 33.25 4.71 30.53
N LYS A 329 34.01 5.25 31.50
CA LYS A 329 33.49 6.19 32.50
C LYS A 329 33.32 7.60 31.96
N LYS A 330 34.16 7.99 30.99
CA LYS A 330 34.17 9.34 30.42
C LYS A 330 33.10 9.51 29.35
N LEU A 331 32.88 8.48 28.52
CA LEU A 331 31.78 8.46 27.56
C LEU A 331 30.41 8.39 28.24
N ALA A 332 30.28 7.63 29.33
CA ALA A 332 29.01 7.53 30.07
C ALA A 332 28.62 8.86 30.71
N SER A 333 29.60 9.64 31.24
CA SER A 333 29.32 10.96 31.79
C SER A 333 28.98 11.99 30.70
N GLU A 334 29.64 11.94 29.54
CA GLU A 334 29.35 12.85 28.42
C GLU A 334 27.98 12.53 27.77
N GLU A 335 27.58 11.26 27.72
CA GLU A 335 26.27 10.84 27.18
C GLU A 335 25.11 11.21 28.12
N GLU A 336 25.32 11.16 29.44
CA GLU A 336 24.35 11.60 30.45
C GLU A 336 24.16 13.14 30.42
N GLU A 337 25.24 13.88 30.20
CA GLU A 337 25.22 15.35 30.08
C GLU A 337 24.52 15.83 28.78
N LEU A 338 24.75 15.14 27.65
CA LEU A 338 24.07 15.42 26.38
C LEU A 338 22.56 15.07 26.40
N LEU A 339 22.17 14.04 27.15
CA LEU A 339 20.76 13.69 27.34
C LEU A 339 20.03 14.75 28.17
N ASP A 340 20.64 15.24 29.24
CA ASP A 340 20.07 16.29 30.10
C ASP A 340 19.88 17.62 29.34
N ASP A 341 20.85 18.00 28.51
CA ASP A 341 20.75 19.22 27.68
C ASP A 341 19.67 19.11 26.58
N SER A 342 19.51 17.93 25.98
CA SER A 342 18.46 17.66 25.00
C SER A 342 17.06 17.73 25.63
N TYR A 343 16.88 17.19 26.84
CA TYR A 343 15.63 17.30 27.59
C TYR A 343 15.29 18.76 27.95
N LYS A 344 16.28 19.53 28.38
CA LYS A 344 16.11 20.97 28.69
C LYS A 344 15.79 21.81 27.45
N GLN A 345 16.29 21.45 26.27
CA GLN A 345 15.91 22.13 25.02
C GLN A 345 14.47 21.82 24.59
N ILE A 346 13.98 20.60 24.82
CA ILE A 346 12.60 20.23 24.53
C ILE A 346 11.61 20.99 25.42
N GLU A 347 11.93 21.18 26.70
CA GLU A 347 11.11 21.98 27.63
C GLU A 347 11.12 23.48 27.32
N ARG A 348 12.21 24.01 26.75
CA ARG A 348 12.33 25.43 26.39
C ARG A 348 11.72 25.80 25.03
N SER A 349 11.14 24.83 24.31
CA SER A 349 10.51 25.11 23.03
C SER A 349 9.24 25.95 23.22
N PRO A 350 9.08 27.08 22.50
CA PRO A 350 8.01 28.07 22.73
C PRO A 350 6.58 27.54 22.50
N ASN A 351 6.42 26.32 21.99
CA ASN A 351 5.13 25.64 21.85
C ASN A 351 4.61 24.99 23.14
N ALA A 352 5.42 24.84 24.18
CA ALA A 352 4.97 24.32 25.48
C ALA A 352 4.09 25.34 26.24
N ASP A 353 4.39 26.64 26.10
CA ASP A 353 3.73 27.72 26.86
C ASP A 353 2.32 28.08 26.33
N VAL A 354 2.04 27.77 25.06
CA VAL A 354 0.69 27.97 24.47
C VAL A 354 -0.32 26.97 25.05
N ARG A 355 0.14 25.78 25.48
CA ARG A 355 -0.75 24.73 26.02
C ARG A 355 -1.10 24.94 27.49
N ALA A 356 -0.25 25.60 28.26
CA ALA A 356 -0.52 25.92 29.67
C ALA A 356 -1.59 27.01 29.85
N ARG A 357 -1.67 27.98 28.93
CA ARG A 357 -2.68 29.07 29.01
C ARG A 357 -4.12 28.63 28.69
N HIS A 358 -4.31 27.53 27.96
CA HIS A 358 -5.66 27.03 27.66
C HIS A 358 -6.28 26.19 28.78
N VAL A 359 -5.50 25.72 29.75
CA VAL A 359 -6.02 24.91 30.88
C VAL A 359 -6.43 25.79 32.08
N GLN A 360 -5.87 27.00 32.23
CA GLN A 360 -6.17 27.89 33.36
C GLN A 360 -7.41 28.79 33.20
N THR A 361 -8.08 28.81 32.04
CA THR A 361 -9.26 29.66 31.82
C THR A 361 -10.61 28.97 32.10
N GLY A 362 -10.59 27.74 32.63
CA GLY A 362 -11.79 26.93 32.88
C GLY A 362 -12.07 26.60 34.35
N SER A 363 -11.97 27.55 35.28
CA SER A 363 -12.56 27.36 36.62
C SER A 363 -12.94 28.69 37.29
N ALA A 364 -14.22 29.06 37.18
CA ALA A 364 -14.87 29.95 38.14
C ALA A 364 -16.40 29.89 38.00
N LYS A 365 -17.09 29.15 38.88
CA LYS A 365 -18.20 29.70 39.70
C LYS A 365 -18.69 28.73 40.77
N LYS A 366 -18.78 29.29 41.98
CA LYS A 366 -19.21 28.78 43.29
C LYS A 366 -20.73 28.50 43.38
N SER A 367 -21.11 27.58 44.28
CA SER A 367 -22.07 27.83 45.40
C SER A 367 -22.11 26.59 46.32
N THR A 368 -21.50 26.56 47.51
CA THR A 368 -22.05 26.90 48.85
C THR A 368 -23.47 26.41 49.16
N SER A 369 -23.58 25.36 49.99
CA SER A 369 -24.47 25.31 51.17
C SER A 369 -24.10 24.15 52.12
N SER A 370 -24.36 24.39 53.40
CA SER A 370 -23.78 23.86 54.64
C SER A 370 -24.34 22.50 55.13
N PRO A 371 -23.84 21.93 56.25
CA PRO A 371 -23.99 20.53 56.65
C PRO A 371 -25.11 20.29 57.67
N ILE A 372 -25.69 19.08 57.68
CA ILE A 372 -26.55 18.58 58.75
C ILE A 372 -26.16 17.13 59.12
N ASP A 373 -26.30 16.91 60.43
CA ASP A 373 -25.82 15.92 61.38
C ASP A 373 -26.38 14.47 61.24
N ARG A 374 -25.61 13.55 61.86
CA ARG A 374 -25.97 12.30 62.58
C ARG A 374 -26.94 11.26 62.00
N GLY A 375 -26.51 10.00 62.12
CA GLY A 375 -27.44 8.88 62.31
C GLY A 375 -26.79 7.51 62.13
N SER A 376 -26.38 6.90 63.23
CA SER A 376 -26.02 5.47 63.32
C SER A 376 -27.18 4.57 62.94
N GLU A 377 -26.94 3.44 62.27
CA GLU A 377 -27.52 2.18 62.74
C GLU A 377 -26.81 0.92 62.21
N LYS A 378 -26.78 -0.05 63.10
CA LYS A 378 -26.09 -1.32 63.06
C LYS A 378 -27.00 -2.39 62.42
N SER A 379 -26.34 -3.28 61.68
CA SER A 379 -26.49 -4.74 61.77
C SER A 379 -27.67 -5.46 61.11
N GLN A 380 -27.26 -6.61 60.56
CA GLN A 380 -27.95 -7.91 60.46
C GLN A 380 -28.40 -8.36 59.08
N LYS A 381 -27.73 -9.47 58.69
CA LYS A 381 -28.30 -10.74 58.19
C LYS A 381 -29.03 -10.69 56.85
N SER A 382 -29.17 -11.74 56.08
CA SER A 382 -28.54 -13.04 55.88
C SER A 382 -29.32 -13.62 54.72
N ALA A 383 -28.66 -14.38 53.84
CA ALA A 383 -29.24 -15.45 53.04
C ALA A 383 -30.54 -15.16 52.25
N GLN A 384 -30.46 -15.22 50.91
CA GLN A 384 -31.31 -16.19 50.21
C GLN A 384 -30.75 -16.58 48.85
N LYS A 385 -30.70 -17.90 48.69
CA LYS A 385 -30.33 -18.68 47.53
C LYS A 385 -31.66 -19.22 46.96
N LYS A 386 -31.75 -19.26 45.63
CA LYS A 386 -32.54 -20.18 44.76
C LYS A 386 -33.72 -19.61 43.96
N LYS A 387 -33.59 -19.91 42.65
CA LYS A 387 -34.60 -20.38 41.67
C LYS A 387 -35.63 -19.32 41.24
N ALA A 388 -36.09 -19.26 40.00
CA ALA A 388 -36.36 -20.29 38.99
C ALA A 388 -36.05 -19.72 37.59
N SER A 389 -35.83 -20.52 36.53
CA SER A 389 -36.85 -21.18 35.69
C SER A 389 -38.12 -20.39 35.44
#